data_AF-A0A366X3H3-F1
#
_entry.id   AF-A0A366X3H3-F1
#
_cell.length_a   1.000
_cell.length_b   1.000
_cell.length_c   1.000
_cell.angle_alpha   90.00
_cell.angle_beta   90.00
_cell.angle_gamma   90.00
#
_symmetry.space_group_name_H-M   'P 1'
#
loop_
_entity.id
_entity.type
_entity.pdbx_description
1 polymer ?
#
loop_
_entity_poly.entity_id
_entity_poly.type
_entity_poly.pdbx_seq_one_letter_code
_entity_poly.pdbx_strand_id
1 'polypeptide(L)' 'MATIFLAFGLVLIVEGLAYALAPSLVERMLEVLRSLPESARRQVGLITIVIGVILLWIAHQLGV' A
#
# COMPACT_ATOMS: atom_id res chain seq x y z
N MET A 1 2.82 -11.03 18.58
CA MET A 1 3.87 -9.98 18.62
C MET A 1 4.85 -10.09 17.45
N ALA A 2 5.50 -11.24 17.20
CA ALA A 2 6.43 -11.41 16.08
C ALA A 2 5.84 -11.07 14.70
N THR A 3 4.59 -11.46 14.44
CA THR A 3 3.87 -11.18 13.18
C THR A 3 3.70 -9.69 12.89
N ILE A 4 3.60 -8.85 13.93
CA ILE A 4 3.49 -7.39 13.78
C ILE A 4 4.82 -6.84 13.25
N PHE A 5 5.94 -7.22 13.86
CA PHE A 5 7.26 -6.83 13.38
C PHE A 5 7.54 -7.33 11.97
N LEU A 6 7.10 -8.55 11.63
CA LEU A 6 7.21 -9.08 10.27
C LEU A 6 6.41 -8.24 9.28
N ALA A 7 5.14 -7.95 9.57
CA ALA A 7 4.28 -7.16 8.69
C ALA A 7 4.85 -5.75 8.46
N PHE A 8 5.27 -5.07 9.54
CA PHE A 8 5.90 -3.76 9.43
C PHE A 8 7.24 -3.82 8.67
N GLY A 9 8.08 -4.82 8.92
CA GLY A 9 9.35 -4.99 8.21
C GLY A 9 9.15 -5.19 6.71
N LEU A 10 8.17 -6.01 6.31
CA LEU A 10 7.83 -6.22 4.90
C LEU A 10 7.32 -4.94 4.24
N VAL A 11 6.44 -4.18 4.90
CA VAL A 11 5.96 -2.87 4.38
C VAL A 11 7.14 -1.92 4.18
N LEU A 12 8.05 -1.80 5.15
CA LEU A 12 9.23 -0.92 5.03
C LEU A 12 10.17 -1.35 3.90
N ILE A 13 10.37 -2.66 3.71
CA ILE A 13 11.18 -3.17 2.60
C ILE A 13 10.54 -2.81 1.27
N VAL A 14 9.24 -3.08 1.09
CA VAL A 14 8.54 -2.83 -0.18
C VAL A 14 8.51 -1.33 -0.49
N GLU A 15 8.14 -0.49 0.48
CA GLU A 15 8.14 0.97 0.33
C GLU A 15 9.55 1.51 0.06
N GLY A 16 10.55 1.06 0.82
CA GLY A 16 11.96 1.44 0.65
C GLY A 16 12.51 1.09 -0.73
N LEU A 17 12.14 -0.07 -1.27
CA LEU A 17 12.52 -0.48 -2.63
C LEU A 17 11.91 0.43 -3.69
N ALA A 18 10.65 0.85 -3.54
CA ALA A 18 10.03 1.80 -4.46
C ALA A 18 10.81 3.12 -4.51
N TYR A 19 11.23 3.65 -3.35
CA TYR A 19 12.06 4.86 -3.28
C TYR A 19 13.48 4.66 -3.82
N ALA A 20 14.11 3.52 -3.54
CA ALA A 20 15.50 3.27 -3.91
C ALA A 20 15.68 2.92 -5.40
N LEU A 21 14.77 2.13 -5.97
CA LEU A 21 14.89 1.60 -7.34
C LEU A 21 14.16 2.46 -8.38
N ALA A 22 13.05 3.10 -8.01
CA ALA A 22 12.20 3.82 -8.94
C ALA A 22 11.66 5.14 -8.35
N PRO A 23 12.52 6.08 -7.92
CA PRO A 23 12.08 7.35 -7.32
C PRO A 23 11.18 8.18 -8.25
N SER A 24 11.45 8.17 -9.57
CA SER A 24 10.64 8.89 -10.56
C SER A 24 9.21 8.33 -10.71
N LEU A 25 8.99 7.05 -10.42
CA LEU A 25 7.66 6.46 -10.41
C LEU A 25 6.84 7.02 -9.24
N VAL A 26 7.45 7.12 -8.06
CA VAL A 26 6.82 7.68 -6.85
C VAL A 26 6.40 9.13 -7.11
N GLU A 27 7.30 9.96 -7.64
CA GLU A 27 7.00 11.35 -7.97
C GLU A 27 5.80 11.47 -8.91
N ARG A 28 5.79 10.68 -10.00
CA ARG A 28 4.68 10.67 -10.95
C ARG A 28 3.37 10.20 -10.31
N MET A 29 3.40 9.20 -9.43
CA MET A 29 2.21 8.76 -8.70
C MET A 29 1.67 9.87 -7.79
N LEU A 30 2.55 10.60 -7.11
CA LEU A 30 2.15 11.72 -6.26
C LEU A 30 1.57 12.88 -7.08
N GLU A 31 2.11 13.19 -8.25
CA GLU A 31 1.55 14.19 -9.17
C GLU A 31 0.13 13.81 -9.62
N VAL A 32 -0.09 12.54 -9.98
CA VAL A 32 -1.41 12.03 -10.33
C VAL A 32 -2.37 12.12 -9.13
N LEU A 33 -1.96 11.69 -7.94
CA LEU A 33 -2.79 11.80 -6.74
C LEU A 33 -3.11 13.24 -6.34
N ARG A 34 -2.20 14.17 -6.66
CA ARG A 34 -2.38 15.60 -6.41
C ARG A 34 -3.34 16.25 -7.40
N SER A 35 -3.41 15.77 -8.65
CA SER A 35 -4.35 16.29 -9.66
C SER A 35 -5.78 15.80 -9.47
N LEU A 36 -5.99 14.74 -8.67
CA LEU A 36 -7.33 14.26 -8.32
C LEU A 36 -8.07 15.19 -7.34
N PRO A 37 -9.40 15.36 -7.49
CA PRO A 37 -10.22 16.03 -6.49
C PRO A 37 -10.22 15.24 -5.18
N GLU A 38 -10.44 15.94 -4.05
CA GLU A 38 -10.36 15.35 -2.71
C GLU A 38 -11.26 14.12 -2.53
N SER A 39 -12.48 14.15 -3.09
CA SER A 39 -13.42 13.03 -3.06
C SER A 39 -12.87 11.78 -3.75
N ALA A 40 -12.21 11.93 -4.90
CA ALA A 40 -11.59 10.84 -5.64
C ALA A 40 -10.35 10.30 -4.91
N ARG A 41 -9.52 11.19 -4.33
CA ARG A 41 -8.36 10.75 -3.51
C ARG A 41 -8.81 9.90 -2.32
N ARG A 42 -9.89 10.30 -1.65
CA ARG A 42 -10.50 9.52 -0.57
C ARG A 42 -11.02 8.17 -1.04
N GLN A 43 -11.67 8.12 -2.21
CA GLN A 43 -12.15 6.86 -2.79
C GLN A 43 -10.99 5.91 -3.10
N VAL A 44 -9.89 6.39 -3.68
CA VAL A 44 -8.69 5.58 -3.92
C VAL A 44 -8.19 4.99 -2.61
N GLY A 45 -8.04 5.80 -1.56
CA GLY A 45 -7.63 5.32 -0.25
C GLY A 45 -8.56 4.25 0.34
N LEU A 46 -9.88 4.45 0.23
CA LEU A 46 -10.87 3.48 0.69
C LEU A 46 -10.78 2.16 -0.09
N ILE A 47 -10.64 2.23 -1.41
CA ILE A 47 -10.49 1.05 -2.26
C ILE A 47 -9.21 0.29 -1.88
N THR A 48 -8.09 0.99 -1.68
CA THR A 48 -6.83 0.37 -1.24
C THR A 48 -6.98 -0.35 0.10
N ILE A 49 -7.68 0.25 1.07
CA ILE A 49 -7.97 -0.39 2.37
C ILE A 49 -8.81 -1.65 2.18
N VAL A 50 -9.90 -1.57 1.41
CA VAL A 50 -10.79 -2.72 1.15
C VAL A 50 -10.02 -3.87 0.51
N ILE A 51 -9.20 -3.58 -0.50
CA ILE A 51 -8.35 -4.58 -1.14
C ILE A 51 -7.38 -5.20 -0.14
N GLY A 52 -6.73 -4.39 0.70
CA GLY A 52 -5.83 -4.88 1.75
C GLY A 52 -6.51 -5.85 2.71
N VAL A 53 -7.73 -5.53 3.17
CA VAL A 53 -8.52 -6.40 4.04
C VAL A 53 -8.90 -7.71 3.33
N ILE A 54 -9.31 -7.66 2.06
CA ILE A 54 -9.62 -8.85 1.26
C ILE A 54 -8.40 -9.75 1.13
N LEU A 55 -7.21 -9.19 0.86
CA LEU A 55 -5.98 -9.96 0.76
C LEU A 55 -5.60 -10.62 2.08
N LEU A 56 -5.73 -9.91 3.21
CA LEU A 56 -5.51 -10.49 4.54
C LEU A 56 -6.51 -11.61 4.83
N TRP A 57 -7.77 -11.44 4.45
CA TRP A 57 -8.78 -12.48 4.61
C TRP A 57 -8.45 -13.72 3.78
N ILE A 58 -8.02 -13.56 2.53
CA ILE A 58 -7.58 -14.67 1.68
C ILE A 58 -6.35 -15.36 2.29
N ALA A 59 -5.35 -14.60 2.75
CA ALA A 59 -4.16 -15.17 3.39
C ALA A 59 -4.53 -16.01 4.62
N HIS A 60 -5.45 -15.52 5.45
CA HIS A 60 -5.98 -16.26 6.59
C HIS A 60 -6.70 -17.56 6.17
N GLN A 61 -7.51 -17.52 5.09
CA GLN A 61 -8.16 -18.73 4.56
C GLN A 61 -7.16 -19.77 4.02
N LEU A 62 -5.98 -19.33 3.56
CA LEU A 62 -4.89 -20.19 3.09
C LEU A 62 -4.04 -20.76 4.24
N GLY A 63 -4.34 -20.43 5.49
CA GLY A 63 -3.67 -20.98 6.68
C GLY A 63 -2.44 -20.20 7.14
N VAL A 64 -2.29 -18.94 6.72
CA VAL A 64 -1.33 -17.98 7.28
C VAL A 64 -1.89 -17.32 8.53
#